data_AF-A0A1V4T0B4-F1
#
_entry.id   AF-A0A1V4T0B4-F1
#
_cell.length_a   1.000
_cell.length_b   1.000
_cell.length_c   1.000
_cell.angle_alpha   90.00
_cell.angle_beta   90.00
_cell.angle_gamma   90.00
#
_symmetry.space_group_name_H-M   'P 1'
#
loop_
_entity.id
_entity.type
_entity.pdbx_description
1 polymer ?
#
loop_
_entity_poly.entity_id
_entity_poly.type
_entity_poly.pdbx_seq_one_letter_code
_entity_poly.pdbx_strand_id
1 'polypeptide(L)'
;ALTRLRGMNYTTEQVYRGMRSIDLFSAGTVDDLETLKGLAPQLGIERELARQIHNAYLDRKLHTASTDYAQTLSKTDGDKLQRLLEEKREVNHIKSDGRLDVAFAEFCDSLDRPSNAMTTYKPLDDFLGGGITGGKLIVLAGRPAAGKTAFALNIMYELFTKNDDVACDFFTFEMGQNELMTRLVSKVTNINSLLFVGKDKLSPDNKVK
;
A
#
# COMPACT_ATOMS: atom_id res chain seq x y z
N ALA A 1 -25.17 -4.63 -8.95
CA ALA A 1 -23.95 -5.44 -9.10
C ALA A 1 -23.97 -6.58 -8.10
N LEU A 2 -23.58 -7.79 -8.50
CA LEU A 2 -23.58 -9.03 -7.70
C LEU A 2 -22.31 -9.08 -6.82
N THR A 3 -22.44 -9.50 -5.56
CA THR A 3 -21.29 -9.67 -4.66
C THR A 3 -20.85 -11.14 -4.68
N ARG A 4 -19.55 -11.40 -4.88
CA ARG A 4 -18.98 -12.75 -5.00
C ARG A 4 -18.56 -13.27 -3.62
N LEU A 5 -19.10 -14.42 -3.21
CA LEU A 5 -18.65 -15.13 -2.00
C LEU A 5 -18.56 -16.63 -2.32
N ARG A 6 -17.36 -17.22 -2.16
CA ARG A 6 -17.07 -18.63 -2.55
C ARG A 6 -17.45 -18.98 -4.00
N GLY A 7 -17.23 -18.06 -4.94
CA GLY A 7 -17.57 -18.28 -6.35
C GLY A 7 -19.06 -18.22 -6.68
N MET A 8 -19.93 -18.00 -5.68
CA MET A 8 -21.37 -17.78 -5.87
C MET A 8 -21.69 -16.28 -5.87
N ASN A 9 -22.65 -15.90 -6.70
CA ASN A 9 -23.14 -14.54 -6.81
C ASN A 9 -24.40 -14.40 -5.95
N TYR A 10 -24.37 -13.49 -4.98
CA TYR A 10 -25.53 -13.18 -4.15
C TYR A 10 -26.11 -11.81 -4.50
N THR A 11 -27.44 -11.72 -4.58
CA THR A 11 -28.16 -10.44 -4.65
C THR A 11 -28.42 -9.89 -3.23
N THR A 12 -28.58 -8.57 -3.11
CA THR A 12 -28.97 -7.92 -1.83
C THR A 12 -30.21 -8.58 -1.22
N GLU A 13 -31.17 -8.95 -2.07
CA GLU A 13 -32.43 -9.58 -1.67
C GLU A 13 -32.24 -11.02 -1.17
N GLN A 14 -31.33 -11.80 -1.76
CA GLN A 14 -30.98 -13.14 -1.29
C GLN A 14 -30.30 -13.08 0.08
N VAL A 15 -29.40 -12.13 0.28
CA VAL A 15 -28.73 -11.90 1.58
C VAL A 15 -29.76 -11.50 2.64
N TYR A 16 -30.66 -10.57 2.32
CA TYR A 16 -31.73 -10.13 3.23
C TYR A 16 -32.66 -11.28 3.66
N ARG A 17 -33.09 -12.12 2.71
CA ARG A 17 -33.90 -13.32 3.02
C ARG A 17 -33.16 -14.28 3.94
N GLY A 18 -31.85 -14.47 3.72
CA GLY A 18 -30.99 -15.24 4.60
C GLY A 18 -30.92 -14.65 6.02
N MET A 19 -30.71 -13.35 6.15
CA MET A 19 -30.66 -12.68 7.46
C MET A 19 -31.98 -12.84 8.22
N ARG A 20 -33.13 -12.62 7.55
CA ARG A 20 -34.45 -12.83 8.17
C ARG A 20 -34.74 -14.28 8.58
N SER A 21 -34.11 -15.24 7.92
CA SER A 21 -34.25 -16.66 8.31
C SER A 21 -33.48 -17.01 9.58
N ILE A 22 -32.44 -16.24 9.91
CA ILE A 22 -31.63 -16.40 11.12
C ILE A 22 -32.26 -15.61 12.28
N ASP A 23 -32.62 -14.35 12.03
CA ASP A 23 -33.30 -13.50 12.99
C ASP A 23 -34.31 -12.59 12.29
N LEU A 24 -35.60 -12.89 12.48
CA LEU A 24 -36.69 -12.22 11.77
C LEU A 24 -36.86 -10.75 12.18
N PHE A 25 -36.43 -10.38 13.39
CA PHE A 25 -36.74 -9.08 14.02
C PHE A 25 -35.54 -8.15 14.10
N SER A 26 -34.32 -8.68 14.11
CA SER A 26 -33.09 -7.86 14.24
C SER A 26 -32.23 -7.79 12.96
N ALA A 27 -32.66 -8.42 11.87
CA ALA A 27 -31.92 -8.48 10.60
C ALA A 27 -31.71 -7.13 9.87
N GLY A 28 -32.15 -6.00 10.43
CA GLY A 28 -32.07 -4.69 9.77
C GLY A 28 -32.97 -4.60 8.54
N THR A 29 -32.66 -3.67 7.64
CA THR A 29 -33.44 -3.39 6.44
C THR A 29 -32.66 -3.66 5.14
N VAL A 30 -33.38 -3.75 4.02
CA VAL A 30 -32.75 -3.88 2.69
C VAL A 30 -31.93 -2.62 2.36
N ASP A 31 -32.37 -1.45 2.83
CA ASP A 31 -31.68 -0.17 2.61
C ASP A 31 -30.33 -0.12 3.35
N ASP A 32 -30.23 -0.75 4.53
CA ASP A 32 -28.95 -0.89 5.24
C ASP A 32 -27.94 -1.70 4.42
N LEU A 33 -28.41 -2.75 3.73
CA LEU A 33 -27.57 -3.58 2.86
C LEU A 33 -27.15 -2.84 1.59
N GLU A 34 -28.04 -2.05 0.98
CA GLU A 34 -27.68 -1.19 -0.16
C GLU A 34 -26.67 -0.11 0.27
N THR A 35 -26.82 0.43 1.48
CA THR A 35 -25.85 1.39 2.06
C THR A 35 -24.48 0.74 2.27
N LEU A 36 -24.42 -0.44 2.89
CA LEU A 36 -23.17 -1.19 3.08
C LEU A 36 -22.51 -1.56 1.75
N LYS A 37 -23.31 -1.92 0.75
CA LYS A 37 -22.83 -2.20 -0.61
C LYS A 37 -22.29 -0.94 -1.30
N GLY A 38 -22.90 0.23 -1.05
CA GLY A 38 -22.39 1.52 -1.49
C GLY A 38 -21.10 1.97 -0.80
N LEU A 39 -20.83 1.47 0.41
CA LEU A 39 -19.56 1.65 1.14
C LEU A 39 -18.49 0.61 0.76
N ALA A 40 -18.87 -0.49 0.14
CA ALA A 40 -17.99 -1.57 -0.29
C ALA A 40 -17.23 -1.39 -1.63
N PRO A 41 -17.28 -0.30 -2.43
CA PRO A 41 -16.59 -0.27 -3.69
C PRO A 41 -15.05 -0.25 -3.49
N GLN A 42 -14.40 -1.28 -4.05
CA GLN A 42 -12.97 -1.35 -4.43
C GLN A 42 -11.92 -1.67 -3.37
N LEU A 43 -12.27 -2.26 -2.24
CA LEU A 43 -11.26 -2.68 -1.28
C LEU A 43 -10.81 -4.09 -1.63
N GLY A 44 -9.76 -4.26 -2.45
CA GLY A 44 -8.94 -5.49 -2.53
C GLY A 44 -8.21 -5.82 -1.21
N ILE A 45 -8.89 -5.50 -0.10
CA ILE A 45 -8.51 -5.42 1.30
C ILE A 45 -9.56 -6.22 2.10
N GLU A 46 -10.49 -6.95 1.46
CA GLU A 46 -11.53 -7.71 2.18
C GLU A 46 -10.91 -8.76 3.10
N ARG A 47 -9.82 -9.39 2.65
CA ARG A 47 -9.04 -10.34 3.48
C ARG A 47 -8.47 -9.66 4.72
N GLU A 48 -8.02 -8.42 4.58
CA GLU A 48 -7.45 -7.63 5.67
C GLU A 48 -8.53 -7.12 6.63
N LEU A 49 -9.67 -6.66 6.12
CA LEU A 49 -10.84 -6.30 6.93
C LEU A 49 -11.37 -7.51 7.70
N ALA A 50 -11.48 -8.67 7.06
CA ALA A 50 -11.86 -9.91 7.72
C ALA A 50 -10.86 -10.28 8.83
N ARG A 51 -9.56 -10.12 8.58
CA ARG A 51 -8.50 -10.31 9.58
C ARG A 51 -8.66 -9.36 10.77
N GLN A 52 -8.95 -8.08 10.53
CA GLN A 52 -9.17 -7.09 11.58
C GLN A 52 -10.39 -7.40 12.43
N ILE A 53 -11.53 -7.75 11.80
CA ILE A 53 -12.76 -8.15 12.50
C ILE A 53 -12.49 -9.38 13.36
N HIS A 54 -11.78 -10.38 12.82
CA HIS A 54 -11.45 -11.60 13.55
C HIS A 54 -10.50 -11.32 14.74
N ASN A 55 -9.48 -10.48 14.56
CA ASN A 55 -8.61 -10.03 15.64
C ASN A 55 -9.40 -9.33 16.76
N ALA A 56 -10.32 -8.43 16.40
CA ALA A 56 -11.17 -7.75 17.39
C ALA A 56 -12.09 -8.72 18.15
N TYR A 57 -12.59 -9.76 17.49
CA TYR A 57 -13.35 -10.83 18.14
C TYR A 57 -12.48 -11.64 19.11
N LEU A 58 -11.28 -12.04 18.70
CA LEU A 58 -10.35 -12.78 19.55
C LEU A 58 -9.93 -11.95 20.76
N ASP A 59 -9.72 -10.65 20.61
CA ASP A 59 -9.43 -9.73 21.72
C ASP A 59 -10.54 -9.71 22.78
N ARG A 60 -11.79 -9.62 22.35
CA ARG A 60 -12.94 -9.69 23.27
C ARG A 60 -12.98 -11.02 24.00
N LYS A 61 -12.81 -12.14 23.28
CA LYS A 61 -12.83 -13.47 23.87
C LYS A 61 -11.65 -13.72 24.82
N LEU A 62 -10.46 -13.24 24.48
CA LEU A 62 -9.28 -13.31 25.33
C LEU A 62 -9.50 -12.52 26.62
N HIS A 63 -10.09 -11.33 26.53
CA HIS A 63 -10.44 -10.55 27.71
C HIS A 63 -11.39 -11.33 28.63
N THR A 64 -12.49 -11.86 28.08
CA THR A 64 -13.45 -12.66 28.86
C THR A 64 -12.81 -13.92 29.47
N ALA A 65 -12.04 -14.68 28.67
CA ALA A 65 -11.37 -15.88 29.15
C ALA A 65 -10.31 -15.57 30.22
N SER A 66 -9.62 -14.42 30.10
CA SER A 66 -8.66 -13.94 31.09
C SER A 66 -9.36 -13.59 32.41
N THR A 67 -10.50 -12.89 32.36
CA THR A 67 -11.30 -12.60 33.56
C THR A 67 -11.85 -13.88 34.21
N ASP A 68 -12.34 -14.83 33.41
CA ASP A 68 -12.86 -16.11 33.91
C ASP A 68 -11.73 -16.88 34.63
N TYR A 69 -10.56 -16.99 34.00
CA TYR A 69 -9.39 -17.66 34.58
C TYR A 69 -8.89 -16.98 35.86
N ALA A 70 -8.88 -15.64 35.92
CA ALA A 70 -8.46 -14.91 37.11
C ALA A 70 -9.41 -15.16 38.31
N GLN A 71 -10.68 -15.44 38.06
CA GLN A 71 -11.67 -15.72 39.10
C GLN A 71 -11.65 -17.17 39.57
N THR A 72 -11.54 -18.13 38.65
CA THR A 72 -11.63 -19.56 38.98
C THR A 72 -10.28 -20.19 39.27
N LEU A 73 -9.19 -19.67 38.67
CA LEU A 73 -7.85 -20.26 38.62
C LEU A 73 -7.87 -21.73 38.16
N SER A 74 -8.87 -22.09 37.35
CA SER A 74 -9.10 -23.45 36.89
C SER A 74 -8.19 -23.80 35.71
N LYS A 75 -7.71 -25.05 35.69
CA LYS A 75 -6.95 -25.59 34.54
C LYS A 75 -7.75 -25.49 33.24
N THR A 76 -9.06 -25.73 33.28
CA THR A 76 -9.94 -25.66 32.11
C THR A 76 -9.99 -24.27 31.49
N ASP A 77 -10.00 -23.22 32.32
CA ASP A 77 -10.04 -21.83 31.87
C ASP A 77 -8.65 -21.38 31.38
N GLY A 78 -7.58 -21.88 32.00
CA GLY A 78 -6.21 -21.72 31.52
C GLY A 78 -6.01 -22.32 30.12
N ASP A 79 -6.49 -23.54 29.89
CA ASP A 79 -6.43 -24.21 28.58
C ASP A 79 -7.22 -23.43 27.52
N LYS A 80 -8.38 -22.87 27.89
CA LYS A 80 -9.20 -22.02 27.00
C LYS A 80 -8.48 -20.73 26.63
N LEU A 81 -7.84 -20.08 27.59
CA LEU A 81 -7.03 -18.87 27.38
C LEU A 81 -5.84 -19.16 26.44
N GLN A 82 -5.13 -20.27 26.67
CA GLN A 82 -4.00 -20.66 25.83
C GLN A 82 -4.43 -20.90 24.37
N ARG A 83 -5.53 -21.62 24.13
CA ARG A 83 -6.04 -21.87 22.78
C ARG A 83 -6.36 -20.58 22.02
N LEU A 84 -7.00 -19.62 22.69
CA LEU A 84 -7.33 -18.33 22.08
C LEU A 84 -6.07 -17.50 21.76
N LEU A 85 -5.02 -17.61 22.57
CA LEU A 85 -3.73 -16.96 22.30
C LEU A 85 -3.02 -17.58 21.09
N GLU A 86 -3.07 -18.91 20.95
CA GLU A 86 -2.52 -19.63 19.80
C GLU A 86 -3.29 -19.29 18.52
N GLU A 87 -4.61 -19.30 18.55
CA GLU A 87 -5.47 -18.90 17.43
C GLU A 87 -5.15 -17.46 16.97
N LYS A 88 -4.99 -16.53 17.93
CA LYS A 88 -4.61 -15.13 17.62
C LYS A 88 -3.23 -15.03 16.97
N ARG A 89 -2.28 -15.88 17.35
CA ARG A 89 -0.96 -15.92 16.69
C ARG A 89 -1.07 -16.40 15.25
N GLU A 90 -1.84 -17.45 14.99
CA GLU A 90 -2.01 -18.00 13.64
C GLU A 90 -2.71 -17.02 12.69
N VAL A 91 -3.71 -16.27 13.16
CA VAL A 91 -4.41 -15.25 12.35
C VAL A 91 -3.47 -14.13 11.90
N ASN A 92 -2.45 -13.82 12.71
CA ASN A 92 -1.47 -12.79 12.40
C ASN A 92 -0.29 -13.32 11.58
N HIS A 93 -0.12 -14.64 11.49
CA HIS A 93 0.84 -15.27 10.60
C HIS A 93 0.28 -15.40 9.19
N ILE A 94 0.70 -14.50 8.30
CA ILE A 94 0.56 -14.71 6.86
C ILE A 94 1.55 -15.82 6.48
N LYS A 95 1.12 -17.08 6.58
CA LYS A 95 1.85 -18.20 5.97
C LYS A 95 1.71 -18.08 4.46
N SER A 96 2.82 -17.85 3.77
CA SER A 96 2.94 -18.25 2.37
C SER A 96 2.94 -19.77 2.37
N ASP A 97 1.87 -20.37 1.86
CA ASP A 97 1.73 -21.83 1.78
C ASP A 97 2.59 -22.45 0.68
N GLY A 98 3.41 -21.64 0.00
CA GLY A 98 4.32 -22.04 -1.07
C GLY A 98 3.61 -22.45 -2.36
N ARG A 99 2.28 -22.29 -2.44
CA ARG A 99 1.53 -22.61 -3.64
C ARG A 99 1.79 -21.56 -4.72
N LEU A 100 2.00 -22.05 -5.93
CA LEU A 100 2.29 -21.22 -7.11
C LEU A 100 1.07 -21.07 -8.03
N ASP A 101 -0.07 -21.66 -7.69
CA ASP A 101 -1.29 -21.62 -8.51
C ASP A 101 -1.78 -20.19 -8.75
N VAL A 102 -1.83 -19.38 -7.68
CA VAL A 102 -2.17 -17.95 -7.79
C VAL A 102 -1.09 -17.18 -8.55
N ALA A 103 0.18 -17.38 -8.20
CA ALA A 103 1.30 -16.67 -8.84
C ALA A 103 1.44 -17.00 -10.34
N PHE A 104 1.16 -18.25 -10.73
CA PHE A 104 1.19 -18.67 -12.12
C PHE A 104 0.04 -18.06 -12.93
N ALA A 105 -1.16 -17.99 -12.34
CA ALA A 105 -2.29 -17.30 -12.96
C ALA A 105 -1.99 -15.81 -13.15
N GLU A 106 -1.45 -15.12 -12.13
CA GLU A 106 -1.01 -13.73 -12.23
C GLU A 106 0.09 -13.51 -13.27
N PHE A 107 1.04 -14.45 -13.37
CA PHE A 107 2.09 -14.40 -14.38
C PHE A 107 1.52 -14.53 -15.80
N CYS A 108 0.62 -15.48 -16.06
CA CYS A 108 -0.06 -15.61 -17.35
C CYS A 108 -0.82 -14.32 -17.70
N ASP A 109 -1.57 -13.76 -16.76
CA ASP A 109 -2.29 -12.49 -16.92
C ASP A 109 -1.33 -11.33 -17.26
N SER A 110 -0.10 -11.36 -16.73
CA SER A 110 0.91 -10.31 -16.97
C SER A 110 1.52 -10.36 -18.38
N LEU A 111 1.52 -11.53 -19.03
CA LEU A 111 2.07 -11.68 -20.38
C LEU A 111 1.20 -11.00 -21.45
N ASP A 112 -0.11 -10.91 -21.21
CA ASP A 112 -1.06 -10.31 -22.15
C ASP A 112 -1.19 -8.78 -21.96
N ARG A 113 -0.62 -8.22 -20.88
CA ARG A 113 -0.73 -6.80 -20.56
C ARG A 113 0.54 -6.04 -20.95
N PRO A 114 0.43 -4.81 -21.47
CA PRO A 114 1.60 -3.98 -21.69
C PRO A 114 2.30 -3.69 -20.36
N SER A 115 3.64 -3.59 -20.41
CA SER A 115 4.46 -3.28 -19.24
C SER A 115 4.01 -1.96 -18.60
N ASN A 116 3.85 -1.97 -17.27
CA ASN A 116 3.58 -0.78 -16.46
C ASN A 116 4.88 -0.11 -15.97
N ALA A 117 6.01 -0.38 -16.62
CA ALA A 117 7.29 0.20 -16.27
C ALA A 117 7.29 1.72 -16.55
N MET A 118 7.66 2.50 -15.54
CA MET A 118 7.88 3.93 -15.66
C MET A 118 9.24 4.20 -16.29
N THR A 119 9.27 5.07 -17.29
CA THR A 119 10.49 5.39 -18.04
C THR A 119 11.28 6.50 -17.38
N THR A 120 12.61 6.43 -17.47
CA THR A 120 13.56 7.39 -16.88
C THR A 120 14.64 7.77 -17.90
N TYR A 121 15.90 7.44 -17.66
CA TYR A 121 16.98 7.57 -18.63
C TYR A 121 17.11 6.28 -19.42
N LYS A 122 17.13 6.36 -20.76
CA LYS A 122 17.22 5.17 -21.63
C LYS A 122 18.30 4.16 -21.20
N PRO A 123 19.55 4.55 -20.91
CA PRO A 123 20.56 3.58 -20.46
C PRO A 123 20.21 2.88 -19.14
N LEU A 124 19.53 3.58 -18.23
CA LEU A 124 19.06 3.03 -16.96
C LEU A 124 17.85 2.12 -17.18
N ASP A 125 16.92 2.52 -18.03
CA ASP A 125 15.72 1.73 -18.36
C ASP A 125 16.11 0.42 -19.03
N ASP A 126 17.06 0.47 -19.98
CA ASP A 126 17.61 -0.71 -20.65
C ASP A 126 18.26 -1.67 -19.63
N PHE A 127 19.02 -1.12 -18.67
CA PHE A 127 19.63 -1.91 -17.59
C PHE A 127 18.59 -2.53 -16.64
N LEU A 128 17.48 -1.82 -16.37
CA LEU A 128 16.40 -2.29 -15.49
C LEU A 128 15.40 -3.22 -16.18
N GLY A 129 15.56 -3.47 -17.49
CA GLY A 129 14.68 -4.34 -18.27
C GLY A 129 13.40 -3.65 -18.72
N GLY A 130 13.47 -2.38 -19.09
CA GLY A 130 12.34 -1.60 -19.62
C GLY A 130 11.85 -0.46 -18.70
N GLY A 131 12.60 -0.14 -17.64
CA GLY A 131 12.28 0.96 -16.71
C GLY A 131 12.01 0.52 -15.27
N ILE A 132 11.43 1.42 -14.48
CA ILE A 132 11.14 1.19 -13.06
C ILE A 132 9.74 0.60 -12.91
N THR A 133 9.64 -0.55 -12.24
CA THR A 133 8.39 -1.30 -12.03
C THR A 133 8.01 -1.33 -10.56
N GLY A 134 6.71 -1.36 -10.27
CA GLY A 134 6.19 -1.48 -8.90
C GLY A 134 6.64 -2.77 -8.21
N GLY A 135 6.68 -2.74 -6.87
CA GLY A 135 7.08 -3.90 -6.05
C GLY A 135 8.59 -4.14 -5.95
N LYS A 136 9.43 -3.28 -6.54
CA LYS A 136 10.89 -3.36 -6.44
C LYS A 136 11.45 -2.30 -5.49
N LEU A 137 12.42 -2.70 -4.66
CA LEU A 137 13.25 -1.80 -3.88
C LEU A 137 14.58 -1.57 -4.63
N ILE A 138 14.82 -0.33 -5.08
CA ILE A 138 16.06 0.07 -5.76
C ILE A 138 16.91 0.89 -4.79
N VAL A 139 18.15 0.46 -4.54
CA VAL A 139 19.06 1.11 -3.60
C VAL A 139 20.18 1.82 -4.35
N LEU A 140 20.25 3.15 -4.22
CA LEU A 140 21.34 3.96 -4.73
C LEU A 140 22.44 4.15 -3.68
N ALA A 141 23.47 3.31 -3.74
CA ALA A 141 24.63 3.40 -2.85
C ALA A 141 25.79 4.18 -3.49
N GLY A 142 26.60 4.83 -2.66
CA GLY A 142 27.75 5.61 -3.14
C GLY A 142 28.42 6.41 -2.03
N ARG A 143 29.67 6.83 -2.24
CA ARG A 143 30.44 7.64 -1.28
C ARG A 143 29.77 9.01 -1.04
N PRO A 144 30.03 9.68 0.11
CA PRO A 144 29.66 11.08 0.28
C PRO A 144 30.15 11.94 -0.90
N ALA A 145 29.39 12.96 -1.27
CA ALA A 145 29.64 13.82 -2.44
C ALA A 145 29.65 13.14 -3.83
N ALA A 146 29.39 11.83 -3.97
CA ALA A 146 29.29 11.15 -5.26
C ALA A 146 28.02 11.51 -6.08
N GLY A 147 27.25 12.50 -5.65
CA GLY A 147 26.07 12.96 -6.38
C GLY A 147 24.79 12.13 -6.18
N LYS A 148 24.71 11.26 -5.16
CA LYS A 148 23.53 10.42 -4.89
C LYS A 148 22.21 11.19 -4.89
N THR A 149 22.13 12.26 -4.10
CA THR A 149 20.91 13.08 -3.99
C THR A 149 20.59 13.80 -5.30
N ALA A 150 21.61 14.28 -6.02
CA ALA A 150 21.42 14.91 -7.32
C ALA A 150 20.91 13.91 -8.37
N PHE A 151 21.44 12.69 -8.37
CA PHE A 151 20.99 11.63 -9.26
C PHE A 151 19.55 11.18 -8.95
N ALA A 152 19.19 11.03 -7.67
CA ALA A 152 17.82 10.72 -7.25
C ALA A 152 16.82 11.80 -7.70
N LEU A 153 17.17 13.09 -7.52
CA LEU A 153 16.32 14.20 -7.99
C LEU A 153 16.18 14.22 -9.51
N ASN A 154 17.25 13.90 -10.24
CA ASN A 154 17.21 13.82 -11.69
C ASN A 154 16.32 12.67 -12.18
N ILE A 155 16.40 11.49 -11.57
CA ILE A 155 15.48 10.38 -11.86
C ILE A 155 14.04 10.78 -11.60
N MET A 156 13.77 11.37 -10.42
CA MET A 156 12.44 11.87 -10.07
C MET A 156 11.91 12.86 -11.12
N TYR A 157 12.75 13.79 -11.57
CA TYR A 157 12.38 14.73 -12.62
C TYR A 157 12.02 14.04 -13.94
N GLU A 158 12.84 13.08 -14.42
CA GLU A 158 12.51 12.34 -15.65
C GLU A 158 11.24 11.50 -15.52
N LEU A 159 11.00 10.93 -14.34
CA LEU A 159 9.76 10.19 -14.06
C LEU A 159 8.54 11.08 -14.25
N PHE A 160 8.57 12.30 -13.70
CA PHE A 160 7.48 13.26 -13.85
C PHE A 160 7.30 13.78 -15.28
N THR A 161 8.38 13.94 -16.05
CA THR A 161 8.28 14.52 -17.40
C THR A 161 7.90 13.53 -18.47
N LYS A 162 8.14 12.23 -18.25
CA LYS A 162 7.93 11.18 -19.26
C LYS A 162 6.70 10.30 -19.03
N ASN A 163 6.04 10.43 -17.88
CA ASN A 163 4.95 9.54 -17.50
C ASN A 163 3.80 10.39 -16.92
N ASP A 164 2.64 10.37 -17.59
CA ASP A 164 1.54 11.33 -17.36
C ASP A 164 0.78 11.14 -16.03
N ASP A 165 1.02 10.05 -15.29
CA ASP A 165 0.29 9.69 -14.07
C ASP A 165 1.21 9.29 -12.89
N VAL A 166 2.43 9.84 -12.83
CA VAL A 166 3.37 9.54 -11.75
C VAL A 166 3.32 10.60 -10.64
N ALA A 167 3.08 10.15 -9.41
CA ALA A 167 3.31 10.93 -8.20
C ALA A 167 4.57 10.42 -7.49
N CYS A 168 5.39 11.32 -6.93
CA CYS A 168 6.61 10.95 -6.22
C CYS A 168 6.72 11.72 -4.90
N ASP A 169 6.95 10.97 -3.82
CA ASP A 169 7.29 11.51 -2.51
C ASP A 169 8.81 11.48 -2.31
N PHE A 170 9.41 12.63 -2.04
CA PHE A 170 10.85 12.76 -1.80
C PHE A 170 11.14 13.01 -0.32
N PHE A 171 11.66 12.00 0.36
CA PHE A 171 12.07 12.09 1.76
C PHE A 171 13.57 12.37 1.87
N THR A 172 13.94 13.40 2.64
CA THR A 172 15.33 13.80 2.91
C THR A 172 15.56 13.95 4.41
N PHE A 173 16.69 13.44 4.89
CA PHE A 173 17.14 13.61 6.28
C PHE A 173 18.39 14.49 6.41
N GLU A 174 19.02 14.86 5.28
CA GLU A 174 20.28 15.61 5.26
C GLU A 174 20.06 17.07 4.85
N MET A 175 19.24 17.29 3.82
CA MET A 175 19.01 18.61 3.25
C MET A 175 17.62 19.16 3.57
N GLY A 176 17.52 20.47 3.69
CA GLY A 176 16.24 21.17 3.81
C GLY A 176 15.48 21.29 2.48
N GLN A 177 14.17 21.52 2.56
CA GLN A 177 13.28 21.64 1.39
C GLN A 177 13.70 22.76 0.43
N ASN A 178 14.16 23.92 0.94
CA ASN A 178 14.61 25.04 0.11
C ASN A 178 15.83 24.67 -0.75
N GLU A 179 16.74 23.85 -0.22
CA GLU A 179 17.93 23.42 -0.94
C GLU A 179 17.57 22.41 -2.05
N LEU A 180 16.64 21.49 -1.77
CA LEU A 180 16.08 20.61 -2.80
C LEU A 180 15.39 21.40 -3.91
N MET A 181 14.55 22.37 -3.54
CA MET A 181 13.83 23.21 -4.51
C MET A 181 14.80 23.98 -5.41
N THR A 182 15.86 24.55 -4.83
CA THR A 182 16.90 25.24 -5.59
C THR A 182 17.52 24.33 -6.66
N ARG A 183 17.83 23.07 -6.32
CA ARG A 183 18.39 22.11 -7.27
C ARG A 183 17.39 21.69 -8.35
N LEU A 184 16.11 21.52 -7.98
CA LEU A 184 15.07 21.19 -8.95
C LEU A 184 14.85 22.35 -9.93
N VAL A 185 14.72 23.58 -9.44
CA VAL A 185 14.59 24.77 -10.29
C VAL A 185 15.79 24.93 -11.20
N SER A 186 17.02 24.72 -10.69
CA SER A 186 18.22 24.68 -11.53
C SER A 186 18.13 23.64 -12.65
N LYS A 187 17.63 22.44 -12.35
CA LYS A 187 17.45 21.38 -13.35
C LYS A 187 16.45 21.75 -14.44
N VAL A 188 15.33 22.40 -14.07
CA VAL A 188 14.30 22.84 -15.04
C VAL A 188 14.76 24.03 -15.88
N THR A 189 15.35 25.04 -15.24
CA THR A 189 15.71 26.31 -15.87
C THR A 189 17.08 26.29 -16.54
N ASN A 190 17.88 25.25 -16.26
CA ASN A 190 19.29 25.17 -16.64
C ASN A 190 20.17 26.31 -16.07
N ILE A 191 19.69 27.00 -15.03
CA ILE A 191 20.42 28.08 -14.34
C ILE A 191 21.29 27.48 -13.23
N ASN A 192 22.53 27.96 -13.13
CA ASN A 192 23.47 27.56 -12.08
C ASN A 192 22.88 27.82 -10.67
N SER A 193 22.83 26.77 -9.84
CA SER A 193 22.25 26.83 -8.50
C SER A 193 22.90 27.85 -7.57
N LEU A 194 24.18 28.18 -7.79
CA LEU A 194 24.91 29.17 -7.01
C LEU A 194 24.33 30.58 -7.16
N LEU A 195 23.66 30.88 -8.28
CA LEU A 195 23.04 32.18 -8.52
C LEU A 195 21.75 32.39 -7.70
N PHE A 196 21.22 31.33 -7.08
CA PHE A 196 20.05 31.43 -6.20
C PHE A 196 20.42 31.74 -4.73
N VAL A 197 21.64 31.40 -4.30
CA VAL A 197 22.05 31.43 -2.89
C VAL A 197 23.29 32.30 -2.63
N GLY A 198 24.08 32.62 -3.67
CA GLY A 198 25.34 33.37 -3.57
C GLY A 198 25.20 34.89 -3.45
N LYS A 199 26.35 35.59 -3.35
CA LYS A 199 26.43 37.06 -3.35
C LYS A 199 26.04 37.66 -4.70
N ASP A 200 26.47 37.02 -5.78
CA ASP A 200 26.12 37.40 -7.16
C ASP A 200 24.80 36.73 -7.55
N LYS A 201 23.71 37.14 -6.89
CA LYS A 201 22.38 36.61 -7.17
C LYS A 201 21.96 36.88 -8.61
N LEU A 202 20.93 36.15 -9.04
CA LEU A 202 20.30 36.33 -10.34
C LEU A 202 19.98 37.83 -10.61
N SER A 203 20.67 38.41 -11.58
CA SER A 203 20.58 39.78 -12.07
C SER A 203 20.15 39.77 -13.54
N PRO A 204 19.66 40.90 -14.09
CA PRO A 204 19.34 40.99 -15.52
C PRO A 204 20.50 40.59 -16.44
N ASP A 205 21.75 40.84 -16.01
CA ASP A 205 22.95 40.61 -16.80
C ASP A 205 23.43 39.15 -16.80
N ASN A 206 23.07 38.38 -15.76
CA ASN A 206 23.41 36.95 -15.64
C ASN A 206 22.19 36.02 -15.87
N LYS A 207 21.05 36.58 -16.31
CA LYS A 207 19.80 35.85 -16.54
C LYS A 207 19.79 34.96 -17.79
N VAL A 208 20.74 35.08 -18.71
CA VAL A 208 20.64 34.40 -20.02
C VAL A 208 22.00 33.92 -20.54
N LYS A 209 22.14 32.60 -20.64
CA LYS A 209 22.22 31.87 -21.92
C LYS A 209 21.70 30.45 -21.73
#